data_AF-A0A094E2X3-F1
#
_entry.id   AF-A0A094E2X3-F1
#
_cell.length_a   1.000
_cell.length_b   1.000
_cell.length_c   1.000
_cell.angle_alpha   90.00
_cell.angle_beta   90.00
_cell.angle_gamma   90.00
#
_symmetry.space_group_name_H-M   'P 1'
#
loop_
_entity.id
_entity.type
_entity.pdbx_description
1 polymer ?
#
loop_
_entity_poly.entity_id
_entity_poly.type
_entity_poly.pdbx_seq_one_letter_code
_entity_poly.pdbx_strand_id
1 'polypeptide(L)'
;MLKRQLSNFTRVFLVIDALDECDADIRSDLCDYLQQVKEKAGNINLMVTSRDIPELEEDIRPTARLDILANDNDIEVYVEEKIEAMSRLKRHTKKDPELRDLVKQTVRNSAKGMFLLAQLHLESLANKQTPNDVRQAIGTLPTSLPKKYDELMDRIG
;
A
#
# COMPACT_ATOMS: atom_id res chain seq x y z
N MET A 1 2.12 -1.33 -34.03
CA MET A 1 2.57 -2.69 -33.68
C MET A 1 1.64 -3.37 -32.69
N LEU A 2 1.35 -2.77 -31.52
CA LEU A 2 0.47 -3.34 -30.48
C LEU A 2 -0.94 -3.67 -31.00
N LYS A 3 -1.65 -2.71 -31.63
CA LYS A 3 -3.00 -2.91 -32.19
C LYS A 3 -3.13 -4.15 -33.10
N ARG A 4 -2.10 -4.45 -33.90
CA ARG A 4 -2.06 -5.63 -34.79
C ARG A 4 -1.87 -6.95 -34.04
N GLN A 5 -1.15 -6.94 -32.93
CA GLN A 5 -1.00 -8.14 -32.11
C GLN A 5 -2.30 -8.41 -31.34
N LEU A 6 -2.96 -7.36 -30.87
CA LEU A 6 -4.22 -7.47 -30.12
C LEU A 6 -5.35 -8.08 -30.96
N SER A 7 -5.39 -7.83 -32.28
CA SER A 7 -6.39 -8.42 -33.17
C SER A 7 -6.25 -9.93 -33.40
N ASN A 8 -5.12 -10.54 -33.00
CA ASN A 8 -4.89 -11.98 -33.16
C ASN A 8 -5.52 -12.80 -32.02
N PHE A 9 -6.04 -12.15 -30.97
CA PHE A 9 -6.58 -12.81 -29.80
C PHE A 9 -8.07 -12.49 -29.65
N THR A 10 -8.87 -13.44 -29.17
CA THR A 10 -10.30 -13.21 -28.91
C THR A 10 -10.53 -12.36 -27.67
N ARG A 11 -9.59 -12.38 -26.71
CA ARG A 11 -9.63 -11.62 -25.47
C ARG A 11 -8.21 -11.29 -25.03
N VAL A 12 -7.98 -10.04 -24.63
CA VAL A 12 -6.69 -9.57 -24.10
C VAL A 12 -6.91 -8.90 -22.75
N PHE A 13 -5.96 -9.12 -21.84
CA PHE A 13 -5.84 -8.38 -20.59
C PHE A 13 -4.58 -7.55 -20.65
N LEU A 14 -4.71 -6.24 -20.45
CA LEU A 14 -3.60 -5.30 -20.39
C LEU A 14 -3.56 -4.74 -18.97
N VAL A 15 -2.43 -4.95 -18.28
CA VAL A 15 -2.20 -4.46 -16.92
C VAL A 15 -1.08 -3.45 -16.97
N ILE A 16 -1.33 -2.26 -16.41
CA ILE A 16 -0.33 -1.21 -16.26
C ILE A 16 -0.15 -0.99 -14.77
N ASP A 17 1.08 -1.17 -14.32
CA ASP A 17 1.42 -1.02 -12.92
C ASP A 17 1.99 0.39 -12.68
N ALA A 18 1.57 1.02 -11.58
CA ALA A 18 2.05 2.30 -11.07
C ALA A 18 2.04 3.43 -12.12
N LEU A 19 0.89 3.66 -12.77
CA LEU A 19 0.78 4.68 -13.81
C LEU A 19 1.07 6.11 -13.30
N ASP A 20 0.91 6.35 -12.00
CA ASP A 20 1.26 7.61 -11.37
C ASP A 20 2.77 7.94 -11.37
N GLU A 21 3.64 6.95 -11.56
CA GLU A 21 5.10 7.16 -11.65
C GLU A 21 5.55 7.67 -13.03
N CYS A 22 4.63 7.80 -13.99
CA CYS A 22 4.89 8.46 -15.26
C CYS A 22 4.82 9.99 -15.11
N ASP A 23 5.76 10.69 -15.76
CA ASP A 23 5.70 12.14 -15.91
C ASP A 23 4.35 12.56 -16.50
N ALA A 24 3.82 13.69 -16.02
CA ALA A 24 2.45 14.13 -16.35
C ALA A 24 2.18 14.20 -17.87
N ASP A 25 3.14 14.73 -18.64
CA ASP A 25 3.04 14.84 -20.10
C ASP A 25 2.94 13.47 -20.78
N ILE A 26 3.79 12.52 -20.36
CA ILE A 26 3.81 11.14 -20.89
C ILE A 26 2.54 10.39 -20.47
N ARG A 27 2.07 10.62 -19.25
CA ARG A 27 0.91 9.94 -18.67
C ARG A 27 -0.37 10.28 -19.44
N SER A 28 -0.56 11.54 -19.81
CA SER A 28 -1.72 11.98 -20.60
C SER A 28 -1.72 11.32 -21.99
N ASP A 29 -0.60 11.40 -22.72
CA ASP A 29 -0.43 10.76 -24.03
C ASP A 29 -0.68 9.24 -23.98
N LEU A 30 -0.21 8.59 -22.92
CA LEU A 30 -0.41 7.16 -22.69
C LEU A 30 -1.88 6.84 -22.44
N CYS A 31 -2.58 7.61 -21.60
CA CYS A 31 -4.01 7.42 -21.34
C CYS A 31 -4.84 7.53 -22.62
N ASP A 32 -4.60 8.57 -23.42
CA ASP A 32 -5.25 8.77 -24.72
C ASP A 32 -5.00 7.59 -25.67
N TYR A 33 -3.76 7.12 -25.73
CA TYR A 33 -3.41 5.96 -26.56
C TYR A 33 -4.15 4.69 -26.11
N LEU A 34 -4.24 4.45 -24.80
CA LEU A 34 -4.91 3.29 -24.23
C LEU A 34 -6.42 3.32 -24.47
N GLN A 35 -7.06 4.49 -24.36
CA GLN A 35 -8.47 4.65 -24.70
C GLN A 35 -8.72 4.32 -26.18
N GLN A 36 -7.92 4.86 -27.09
CA GLN A 36 -8.02 4.55 -28.53
C GLN A 36 -7.80 3.06 -28.83
N VAL A 37 -6.92 2.40 -28.07
CA VAL A 37 -6.65 0.96 -28.22
C VAL A 37 -7.85 0.14 -27.75
N LYS A 38 -8.44 0.49 -26.58
CA LYS A 38 -9.64 -0.15 -26.03
C LYS A 38 -10.83 -0.02 -26.98
N GLU A 39 -11.09 1.17 -27.50
CA GLU A 39 -12.21 1.45 -28.42
C GLU A 39 -12.09 0.71 -29.75
N LYS A 40 -10.89 0.68 -30.36
CA LYS A 40 -10.70 0.10 -31.69
C LYS A 40 -10.65 -1.42 -31.69
N ALA A 41 -10.12 -2.03 -30.64
CA ALA A 41 -9.90 -3.47 -30.61
C ALA A 41 -11.10 -4.24 -30.04
N GLY A 42 -11.89 -3.63 -29.14
CA GLY A 42 -13.13 -4.21 -28.57
C GLY A 42 -12.95 -5.47 -27.71
N ASN A 43 -11.78 -6.10 -27.73
CA ASN A 43 -11.44 -7.36 -27.06
C ASN A 43 -10.52 -7.17 -25.84
N ILE A 44 -10.33 -5.93 -25.38
CA ILE A 44 -9.34 -5.58 -24.35
C ILE A 44 -10.00 -5.32 -23.00
N ASN A 45 -9.45 -5.93 -21.97
CA ASN A 45 -9.72 -5.67 -20.57
C ASN A 45 -8.50 -4.91 -20.00
N LEU A 46 -8.66 -3.63 -19.71
CA LEU A 46 -7.58 -2.78 -19.18
C LEU A 46 -7.71 -2.68 -17.66
N MET A 47 -6.61 -2.95 -16.95
CA MET A 47 -6.45 -2.68 -15.53
C MET A 47 -5.24 -1.76 -15.34
N VAL A 48 -5.40 -0.74 -14.52
CA VAL A 48 -4.33 0.17 -14.15
C VAL A 48 -4.24 0.20 -12.64
N THR A 49 -3.04 0.21 -12.09
CA THR A 49 -2.79 0.52 -10.69
C THR A 49 -2.19 1.92 -10.59
N SER A 50 -2.57 2.65 -9.57
CA SER A 50 -1.98 3.96 -9.26
C SER A 50 -2.22 4.33 -7.80
N ARG A 51 -1.50 5.34 -7.32
CA ARG A 51 -1.96 6.12 -6.16
C ARG A 51 -3.26 6.87 -6.49
N ASP A 52 -3.94 7.30 -5.43
CA ASP A 52 -5.14 8.13 -5.53
C ASP A 52 -4.77 9.55 -5.97
N ILE A 53 -4.77 9.76 -7.29
CA ILE A 53 -4.44 11.03 -7.95
C ILE A 53 -5.68 11.46 -8.74
N PRO A 54 -6.38 12.52 -8.33
CA PRO A 54 -7.62 12.96 -8.96
C PRO A 54 -7.49 13.20 -10.48
N GLU A 55 -6.36 13.76 -10.92
CA GLU A 55 -6.09 14.04 -12.33
C GLU A 55 -6.09 12.77 -13.17
N LEU A 56 -5.65 11.65 -12.59
CA LEU A 56 -5.56 10.38 -13.30
C LEU A 56 -6.92 9.73 -13.54
N GLU A 57 -7.92 10.02 -12.69
CA GLU A 57 -9.29 9.56 -12.94
C GLU A 57 -9.89 10.23 -14.18
N GLU A 58 -9.61 11.52 -14.38
CA GLU A 58 -10.09 12.27 -15.54
C GLU A 58 -9.47 11.78 -16.85
N ASP A 59 -8.19 11.39 -16.80
CA ASP A 59 -7.42 10.86 -17.93
C ASP A 59 -7.84 9.42 -18.29
N ILE A 60 -7.95 8.51 -17.31
CA ILE A 60 -8.25 7.09 -17.57
C ILE A 60 -9.74 6.86 -17.83
N ARG A 61 -10.61 7.59 -17.12
CA ARG A 61 -12.08 7.39 -17.10
C ARG A 61 -12.45 5.93 -16.84
N PRO A 62 -12.05 5.38 -15.67
CA PRO A 62 -12.22 3.96 -15.38
C PRO A 62 -13.70 3.57 -15.35
N THR A 63 -14.02 2.40 -15.91
CA THR A 63 -15.38 1.84 -15.84
C THR A 63 -15.70 1.27 -14.45
N ALA A 64 -14.66 0.91 -13.70
CA ALA A 64 -14.75 0.47 -12.32
C ALA A 64 -13.48 0.93 -11.58
N ARG A 65 -13.64 1.36 -10.33
CA ARG A 65 -12.56 1.70 -9.41
C ARG A 65 -12.60 0.76 -8.22
N LEU A 66 -11.43 0.30 -7.80
CA LEU A 66 -11.26 -0.53 -6.61
C LEU A 66 -10.16 0.07 -5.75
N ASP A 67 -10.55 0.66 -4.62
CA ASP A 67 -9.59 1.12 -3.63
C ASP A 67 -9.05 -0.08 -2.85
N ILE A 68 -7.73 -0.25 -2.84
CA ILE A 68 -7.07 -1.35 -2.14
C ILE A 68 -6.68 -0.85 -0.75
N LEU A 69 -7.59 -1.05 0.21
CA LEU A 69 -7.37 -0.75 1.63
C LEU A 69 -7.78 -1.96 2.47
N ALA A 70 -6.92 -2.32 3.43
CA ALA A 70 -7.24 -3.33 4.42
C ALA A 70 -8.28 -2.78 5.40
N ASN A 71 -9.23 -3.62 5.81
CA ASN A 71 -10.12 -3.25 6.90
C ASN A 71 -9.42 -3.41 8.26
N ASP A 72 -10.04 -2.86 9.31
CA ASP A 72 -9.49 -2.90 10.67
C ASP A 72 -9.20 -4.31 11.18
N ASN A 73 -10.03 -5.29 10.81
CA ASN A 73 -9.86 -6.68 11.22
C ASN A 73 -8.67 -7.33 10.49
N ASP A 74 -8.49 -7.05 9.19
CA ASP A 74 -7.34 -7.55 8.43
C ASP A 74 -6.02 -7.04 9.04
N ILE A 75 -5.97 -5.75 9.40
CA ILE A 75 -4.81 -5.17 10.08
C ILE A 75 -4.62 -5.79 11.46
N GLU A 76 -5.68 -6.02 12.22
CA GLU A 76 -5.58 -6.59 13.56
C GLU A 76 -5.03 -8.03 13.53
N VAL A 77 -5.51 -8.87 12.62
CA VAL A 77 -4.99 -10.23 12.40
C VAL A 77 -3.52 -10.17 12.00
N TYR A 78 -3.18 -9.31 11.03
CA TYR A 78 -1.79 -9.12 10.59
C TYR A 78 -0.87 -8.69 11.74
N VAL A 79 -1.31 -7.73 12.57
CA VAL A 79 -0.53 -7.24 13.70
C VAL A 79 -0.29 -8.34 14.73
N GLU A 80 -1.31 -9.13 15.05
CA GLU A 80 -1.22 -10.26 15.97
C GLU A 80 -0.19 -11.29 15.50
N GLU A 81 -0.25 -11.68 14.22
CA GLU A 81 0.72 -12.60 13.61
C GLU A 81 2.15 -12.05 13.64
N LYS A 82 2.32 -10.75 13.35
CA LYS A 82 3.63 -10.10 13.37
C LYS A 82 4.20 -9.95 14.77
N ILE A 83 3.37 -9.65 15.78
CA ILE A 83 3.80 -9.66 17.18
C ILE A 83 4.37 -11.04 17.53
N GLU A 84 3.69 -12.12 17.13
CA GLU A 84 4.15 -13.49 17.38
C GLU A 84 5.43 -13.86 16.63
N ALA A 85 5.66 -13.29 15.46
CA ALA A 85 6.88 -13.50 14.67
C ALA A 85 8.09 -12.70 15.19
N MET A 86 7.87 -11.55 15.83
CA MET A 86 8.93 -10.66 16.30
C MET A 86 9.37 -11.02 17.73
N SER A 87 10.43 -11.82 17.87
CA SER A 87 10.88 -12.42 19.14
C SER A 87 10.95 -11.46 20.35
N ARG A 88 11.48 -10.24 20.16
CA ARG A 88 11.55 -9.22 21.21
C ARG A 88 10.17 -8.67 21.56
N LEU A 89 9.40 -8.29 20.55
CA LEU A 89 8.07 -7.73 20.75
C LEU A 89 7.14 -8.76 21.41
N LYS A 90 7.16 -10.01 20.93
CA LYS A 90 6.51 -11.16 21.57
C LYS A 90 6.90 -11.28 23.04
N ARG A 91 8.20 -11.24 23.36
CA ARG A 91 8.66 -11.36 24.75
C ARG A 91 8.13 -10.24 25.64
N HIS A 92 8.12 -9.00 25.13
CA HIS A 92 7.65 -7.83 25.86
C HIS A 92 6.13 -7.84 26.10
N THR A 93 5.34 -8.35 25.14
CA THR A 93 3.87 -8.37 25.23
C THR A 93 3.31 -9.67 25.85
N LYS A 94 4.05 -10.78 25.85
CA LYS A 94 3.55 -12.10 26.28
C LYS A 94 3.01 -12.16 27.70
N LYS A 95 3.60 -11.39 28.64
CA LYS A 95 3.18 -11.34 30.05
C LYS A 95 2.43 -10.05 30.40
N ASP A 96 2.14 -9.21 29.42
CA ASP A 96 1.61 -7.87 29.59
C ASP A 96 0.46 -7.66 28.57
N PRO A 97 -0.73 -8.20 28.88
CA PRO A 97 -1.88 -8.12 27.97
C PRO A 97 -2.26 -6.69 27.62
N GLU A 98 -2.16 -5.76 28.57
CA GLU A 98 -2.43 -4.33 28.35
C GLU A 98 -1.46 -3.74 27.33
N LEU A 99 -0.17 -4.05 27.41
CA LEU A 99 0.79 -3.62 26.40
C LEU A 99 0.49 -4.24 25.03
N ARG A 100 0.10 -5.52 24.98
CA ARG A 100 -0.27 -6.18 23.73
C ARG A 100 -1.45 -5.47 23.06
N ASP A 101 -2.52 -5.21 23.82
CA ASP A 101 -3.71 -4.54 23.32
C ASP A 101 -3.40 -3.11 22.89
N LEU A 102 -2.56 -2.41 23.64
CA LEU A 102 -2.10 -1.07 23.28
C LEU A 102 -1.32 -1.06 21.95
N VAL A 103 -0.42 -2.03 21.73
CA VAL A 103 0.28 -2.20 20.43
C VAL A 103 -0.74 -2.42 19.33
N LYS A 104 -1.65 -3.39 19.49
CA LYS A 104 -2.65 -3.74 18.48
C LYS A 104 -3.50 -2.55 18.08
N GLN A 105 -4.12 -1.89 19.07
CA GLN A 105 -5.00 -0.74 18.84
C GLN A 105 -4.25 0.42 18.19
N THR A 106 -3.06 0.75 18.69
CA THR A 106 -2.30 1.90 18.16
C THR A 106 -1.84 1.63 16.74
N VAL A 107 -1.30 0.44 16.46
CA VAL A 107 -0.83 0.09 15.10
C VAL A 107 -2.02 0.02 14.14
N ARG A 108 -3.15 -0.55 14.54
CA ARG A 108 -4.37 -0.57 13.72
C ARG A 108 -4.83 0.82 13.33
N ASN A 109 -4.96 1.70 14.32
CA ASN A 109 -5.44 3.07 14.10
C ASN A 109 -4.45 3.93 13.30
N SER A 110 -3.14 3.69 13.46
CA SER A 110 -2.10 4.45 12.74
C SER A 110 -1.84 3.92 11.32
N ALA A 111 -2.09 2.63 11.05
CA ALA A 111 -1.84 2.01 9.76
C ALA A 111 -2.76 2.51 8.64
N LYS A 112 -3.95 3.04 8.95
CA LYS A 112 -4.91 3.58 7.97
C LYS A 112 -5.17 2.63 6.79
N GLY A 113 -5.36 1.34 7.08
CA GLY A 113 -5.59 0.30 6.06
C GLY A 113 -4.35 -0.12 5.26
N MET A 114 -3.15 0.35 5.59
CA MET A 114 -1.90 0.00 4.91
C MET A 114 -1.06 -0.98 5.73
N PHE A 115 -0.89 -2.20 5.22
CA PHE A 115 -0.03 -3.22 5.85
C PHE A 115 1.43 -2.77 5.98
N LEU A 116 1.96 -2.04 5.00
CA LEU A 116 3.33 -1.53 5.06
C LEU A 116 3.52 -0.58 6.26
N LEU A 117 2.58 0.34 6.49
CA LEU A 117 2.65 1.24 7.63
C LEU A 117 2.55 0.48 8.96
N ALA A 118 1.66 -0.50 9.04
CA ALA A 118 1.57 -1.41 10.19
C ALA A 118 2.92 -2.13 10.45
N GLN A 119 3.56 -2.65 9.40
CA GLN A 119 4.87 -3.29 9.48
C GLN A 119 5.94 -2.35 10.03
N LEU A 120 6.06 -1.16 9.45
CA LEU A 120 7.04 -0.16 9.87
C LEU A 120 6.84 0.27 11.33
N HIS A 121 5.60 0.33 11.80
CA HIS A 121 5.32 0.57 13.22
C HIS A 121 5.81 -0.57 14.09
N LEU A 122 5.47 -1.81 13.74
CA LEU A 122 5.87 -2.99 14.51
C LEU A 122 7.39 -3.18 14.55
N GLU A 123 8.09 -2.94 13.44
CA GLU A 123 9.55 -2.97 13.40
C GLU A 123 10.17 -1.91 14.33
N SER A 124 9.63 -0.68 14.31
CA SER A 124 10.04 0.39 15.23
C SER A 124 9.85 0.00 16.70
N LEU A 125 8.79 -0.74 17.02
CA LEU A 125 8.53 -1.24 18.38
C LEU A 125 9.40 -2.45 18.74
N ALA A 126 9.65 -3.36 17.80
CA ALA A 126 10.46 -4.55 18.01
C ALA A 126 11.94 -4.22 18.29
N ASN A 127 12.40 -3.04 17.84
CA ASN A 127 13.74 -2.53 18.12
C ASN A 127 13.92 -2.03 19.57
N LYS A 128 12.84 -1.94 20.36
CA LYS A 128 12.89 -1.44 21.75
C LYS A 128 13.40 -2.50 22.73
N GLN A 129 14.19 -2.07 23.70
CA GLN A 129 14.92 -2.98 24.60
C GLN A 129 14.06 -3.42 25.78
N THR A 130 13.21 -2.54 26.30
CA THR A 130 12.33 -2.81 27.44
C THR A 130 10.85 -2.64 27.09
N PRO A 131 9.91 -3.27 27.83
CA PRO A 131 8.48 -3.02 27.69
C PRO A 131 8.10 -1.54 27.91
N ASN A 132 8.84 -0.82 28.75
CA ASN A 132 8.60 0.60 28.99
C ASN A 132 9.00 1.44 27.76
N ASP A 133 10.10 1.10 27.10
CA ASP A 133 10.50 1.74 25.84
C ASP A 133 9.46 1.52 24.74
N VAL A 134 8.81 0.34 24.71
CA VAL A 134 7.69 0.06 23.79
C VAL A 134 6.51 0.99 24.09
N ARG A 135 6.09 1.09 25.36
CA ARG A 135 5.01 2.01 25.80
C ARG A 135 5.29 3.45 25.39
N GLN A 136 6.51 3.93 25.64
CA GLN A 136 6.92 5.28 25.28
C GLN A 136 6.92 5.50 23.76
N ALA A 137 7.44 4.53 23.00
CA ALA A 137 7.53 4.63 21.55
C ALA A 137 6.17 4.60 20.85
N ILE A 138 5.21 3.81 21.37
CA ILE A 138 3.83 3.72 20.88
C ILE A 138 3.19 5.10 20.77
N GLY A 139 3.37 5.95 21.79
CA GLY A 139 2.79 7.31 21.83
C GLY A 139 3.39 8.27 20.80
N THR A 140 4.47 7.89 20.12
CA THR A 140 5.19 8.72 19.14
C THR A 140 5.13 8.17 17.72
N LEU A 141 4.34 7.11 17.48
CA LEU A 141 4.26 6.51 16.15
C LEU A 141 3.65 7.50 15.15
N PRO A 142 4.32 7.74 14.01
CA PRO A 142 3.82 8.70 13.02
C PRO A 142 2.54 8.18 12.35
N THR A 143 1.53 9.02 12.18
CA THR A 143 0.25 8.62 11.55
C THR A 143 0.27 8.74 10.03
N SER A 144 1.42 9.04 9.43
CA SER A 144 1.59 9.18 7.99
C SER A 144 2.97 8.72 7.52
N LEU A 145 2.99 8.15 6.32
CA LEU A 145 4.17 7.63 5.65
C LEU A 145 5.28 8.65 5.31
N PRO A 146 5.03 9.94 5.01
CA PRO A 146 6.07 10.85 4.51
C PRO A 146 7.32 10.88 5.40
N LYS A 147 7.14 10.98 6.73
CA LYS A 147 8.26 11.05 7.69
C LYS A 147 9.12 9.78 7.74
N LYS A 148 8.56 8.60 7.46
CA LYS A 148 9.31 7.33 7.45
C LYS A 148 9.82 6.97 6.06
N TYR A 149 9.16 7.41 5.00
CA TYR A 149 9.65 7.25 3.63
C TYR A 149 10.92 8.07 3.42
N ASP A 150 10.98 9.31 3.93
CA ASP A 150 12.21 10.12 3.87
C ASP A 150 13.37 9.39 4.56
N GLU A 151 13.16 8.85 5.77
CA GLU A 151 14.18 8.07 6.51
C GLU A 151 14.53 6.71 5.86
N LEU A 152 13.61 6.09 5.12
CA LEU A 152 13.85 4.83 4.40
C LEU A 152 14.56 5.05 3.06
N MET A 153 14.22 6.12 2.33
CA MET A 153 14.87 6.51 1.08
C MET A 153 16.31 6.99 1.36
N ASP A 154 16.55 7.71 2.46
CA ASP A 154 17.89 8.12 2.89
C ASP A 154 18.82 6.94 3.27
N ARG A 155 18.25 5.75 3.54
CA ARG A 155 19.04 4.53 3.86
C ARG A 155 19.39 3.70 2.62
N ILE A 156 18.74 3.96 1.49
CA ILE A 156 18.93 3.22 0.25
C ILE A 156 19.63 4.11 -0.81
N GLY A 157 19.75 5.42 -0.56
CA GLY A 157 20.56 6.38 -1.30
C GLY A 157 22.03 6.43 -0.88
#